data_AF-A0A7V8UE82-F1
#
_entry.id   AF-A0A7V8UE82-F1
#
_cell.length_a   1.000
_cell.length_b   1.000
_cell.length_c   1.000
_cell.angle_alpha   90.00
_cell.angle_beta   90.00
_cell.angle_gamma   90.00
#
_symmetry.space_group_name_H-M   'P 1'
#
loop_
_entity.id
_entity.type
_entity.pdbx_description
1 polymer ?
#
loop_
_entity_poly.entity_id
_entity_poly.type
_entity_poly.pdbx_seq_one_letter_code
_entity_poly.pdbx_strand_id
1 'polypeptide(L)'
;MMFPALKGLPLHRVMMRTVTEFLDDEMSTYASALAYQMLFSLFPFILFLIALIGFLHLPDFFSWLRLQSELVLPPQALEQVNPVIDQLQQSKGGLLSVGIVVALWTASAGVRLMMSAMNAAYDVVEGRPAWKRFPLSILYTVGIAGMLLAAAALMVLGPQVMGWIAAQIGLEDFIVTVWTLVRWPVIVFLLMVAVALIYYVMPDVKQEFRFITPGSVLAVVVWIVASLGFAFYVKTFADYNAMYGSIGAIIVLLLYFYISAAVLLLGAEMNAVIEHMSAEGKDTGEKTPGAHEKQHVSGLGRDHSIHHNHTDEARP
;
A
#
# COMPACT_ATOMS: atom_id res chain seq x y z
N MET A 1 -15.71 -15.85 17.77
CA MET A 1 -14.49 -15.73 16.94
C MET A 1 -14.64 -14.49 16.08
N MET A 2 -13.64 -13.60 16.07
CA MET A 2 -13.69 -12.29 15.39
C MET A 2 -13.80 -12.41 13.86
N PHE A 3 -13.44 -13.57 13.29
CA PHE A 3 -13.49 -13.84 11.85
C PHE A 3 -14.29 -15.13 11.57
N PRO A 4 -15.48 -15.05 10.94
CA PRO A 4 -16.27 -16.22 10.59
C PRO A 4 -15.55 -17.20 9.65
N ALA A 5 -14.72 -16.69 8.74
CA ALA A 5 -13.96 -17.48 7.76
C ALA A 5 -12.88 -18.39 8.38
N LEU A 6 -12.42 -18.10 9.60
CA LEU A 6 -11.43 -18.92 10.32
C LEU A 6 -12.08 -20.05 11.14
N LYS A 7 -13.41 -20.15 11.16
CA LYS A 7 -14.13 -21.08 12.04
C LYS A 7 -13.85 -22.52 11.60
N GLY A 8 -13.17 -23.28 12.46
CA GLY A 8 -12.82 -24.69 12.23
C GLY A 8 -11.44 -24.91 11.59
N LEU A 9 -10.70 -23.83 11.26
CA LEU A 9 -9.35 -23.93 10.69
C LEU A 9 -8.27 -23.80 11.78
N PRO A 10 -7.27 -24.69 11.84
CA PRO A 10 -6.15 -24.53 12.76
C PRO A 10 -5.23 -23.39 12.29
N LEU A 11 -5.15 -22.30 13.07
CA LEU A 11 -4.42 -21.08 12.72
C LEU A 11 -2.94 -21.33 12.36
N HIS A 12 -2.29 -22.27 13.06
CA HIS A 12 -0.92 -22.68 12.75
C HIS A 12 -0.79 -23.23 11.32
N ARG A 13 -1.74 -24.05 10.87
CA ARG A 13 -1.73 -24.62 9.53
C ARG A 13 -1.96 -23.54 8.47
N VAL A 14 -2.87 -22.60 8.73
CA VAL A 14 -3.11 -21.43 7.86
C VAL A 14 -1.81 -20.65 7.70
N MET A 15 -1.16 -20.25 8.79
CA MET A 15 0.09 -19.50 8.75
C MET A 15 1.23 -20.25 8.04
N MET A 16 1.42 -21.54 8.36
CA MET A 16 2.45 -22.36 7.72
C MET A 16 2.23 -22.48 6.22
N ARG A 17 0.97 -22.68 5.80
CA ARG A 17 0.60 -22.75 4.39
C ARG A 17 0.78 -21.40 3.71
N THR A 18 0.34 -20.30 4.30
CA THR A 18 0.56 -18.93 3.77
C THR A 18 2.04 -18.65 3.50
N VAL A 19 2.96 -19.05 4.39
CA VAL A 19 4.39 -18.88 4.16
C VAL A 19 4.90 -19.77 3.03
N THR A 20 4.35 -20.99 2.90
CA THR A 20 4.72 -21.93 1.84
C THR A 20 4.28 -21.41 0.47
N GLU A 21 2.99 -21.05 0.32
CA GLU A 21 2.45 -20.49 -0.93
C GLU A 21 3.17 -19.17 -1.30
N PHE A 22 3.46 -18.29 -0.33
CA PHE A 22 4.25 -17.06 -0.58
C PHE A 22 5.62 -17.33 -1.23
N LEU A 23 6.27 -18.44 -0.86
CA LEU A 23 7.54 -18.84 -1.45
C LEU A 23 7.33 -19.51 -2.82
N ASP A 24 6.33 -20.39 -2.92
CA ASP A 24 6.04 -21.18 -4.12
C ASP A 24 5.52 -20.32 -5.29
N ASP A 25 4.79 -19.24 -4.98
CA ASP A 25 4.29 -18.27 -5.96
C ASP A 25 5.28 -17.12 -6.23
N GLU A 26 6.50 -17.25 -5.70
CA GLU A 26 7.59 -16.30 -5.88
C GLU A 26 7.18 -14.85 -5.52
N MET A 27 6.38 -14.67 -4.47
CA MET A 27 5.86 -13.35 -4.05
C MET A 27 6.99 -12.36 -3.72
N SER A 28 8.17 -12.85 -3.36
CA SER A 28 9.38 -12.03 -3.22
C SER A 28 9.82 -11.36 -4.54
N THR A 29 9.64 -12.04 -5.67
CA THR A 29 9.92 -11.48 -7.00
C THR A 29 8.92 -10.37 -7.32
N TYR A 30 7.63 -10.60 -7.07
CA TYR A 30 6.60 -9.57 -7.21
C TYR A 30 6.84 -8.37 -6.29
N ALA A 31 7.18 -8.61 -5.02
CA ALA A 31 7.50 -7.55 -4.06
C ALA A 31 8.69 -6.69 -4.52
N SER A 32 9.72 -7.31 -5.09
CA SER A 32 10.88 -6.60 -5.66
C SER A 32 10.49 -5.74 -6.86
N ALA A 33 9.69 -6.30 -7.78
CA ALA A 33 9.20 -5.56 -8.95
C ALA A 33 8.29 -4.39 -8.56
N LEU A 34 7.43 -4.59 -7.55
CA LEU A 34 6.58 -3.54 -6.98
C LEU A 34 7.42 -2.45 -6.32
N ALA A 35 8.45 -2.81 -5.57
CA ALA A 35 9.36 -1.85 -4.94
C ALA A 35 10.08 -0.96 -5.96
N TYR A 36 10.58 -1.57 -7.03
CA TYR A 36 11.17 -0.84 -8.16
C TYR A 36 10.14 0.13 -8.78
N GLN A 37 8.93 -0.34 -9.04
CA GLN A 37 7.88 0.47 -9.65
C GLN A 37 7.42 1.62 -8.73
N MET A 38 7.36 1.38 -7.42
CA MET A 38 7.11 2.41 -6.41
C MET A 38 8.20 3.48 -6.42
N LEU A 39 9.48 3.08 -6.40
CA LEU A 39 10.60 4.02 -6.50
C LEU A 39 10.52 4.85 -7.79
N PHE A 40 10.27 4.20 -8.93
CA PHE A 40 10.16 4.88 -10.22
C PHE A 40 8.99 5.88 -10.24
N SER A 41 7.86 5.54 -9.60
CA SER A 41 6.69 6.42 -9.50
C SER A 41 6.88 7.63 -8.59
N LEU A 42 7.90 7.65 -7.73
CA LEU A 42 8.16 8.77 -6.83
C LEU A 42 8.50 10.06 -7.58
N PHE A 43 9.34 10.01 -8.61
CA PHE A 43 9.73 11.22 -9.33
C PHE A 43 8.53 11.90 -10.00
N PRO A 44 7.71 11.20 -10.80
CA PRO A 44 6.47 11.77 -11.33
C PRO A 44 5.51 12.23 -10.23
N PHE A 45 5.40 11.48 -9.12
CA PHE A 45 4.53 11.85 -8.02
C PHE A 45 4.97 13.15 -7.33
N ILE A 46 6.27 13.35 -7.11
CA ILE A 46 6.83 14.59 -6.57
C ILE A 46 6.54 15.76 -7.53
N LEU A 47 6.74 15.57 -8.83
CA LEU A 47 6.41 16.60 -9.83
C LEU A 47 4.91 16.93 -9.83
N PHE A 48 4.06 15.92 -9.69
CA PHE A 48 2.62 16.11 -9.53
C PHE A 48 2.30 16.93 -8.28
N LEU A 49 2.86 16.59 -7.12
CA LEU A 49 2.65 17.33 -5.87
C LEU A 49 3.10 18.79 -6.01
N ILE A 50 4.29 19.01 -6.54
CA ILE A 50 4.83 20.35 -6.81
C ILE A 50 3.85 21.16 -7.67
N ALA A 51 3.40 20.58 -8.77
CA ALA A 51 2.51 21.26 -9.68
C ALA A 51 1.13 21.49 -9.05
N LEU A 52 0.60 20.52 -8.28
CA LEU A 52 -0.67 20.62 -7.58
C LEU A 52 -0.66 21.78 -6.58
N ILE A 53 0.42 21.92 -5.80
CA ILE A 53 0.56 23.02 -4.83
C ILE A 53 0.58 24.37 -5.57
N GLY A 54 1.30 24.49 -6.68
CA GLY A 54 1.27 25.69 -7.53
C GLY A 54 -0.13 25.98 -8.09
N PHE A 55 -0.86 24.95 -8.53
CA PHE A 55 -2.21 25.07 -9.08
C PHE A 55 -3.28 25.47 -8.07
N LEU A 56 -3.19 24.97 -6.83
CA LEU A 56 -4.17 25.31 -5.79
C LEU A 56 -4.07 26.76 -5.32
N HIS A 57 -3.04 27.51 -5.76
CA HIS A 57 -2.81 28.91 -5.41
C HIS A 57 -3.03 29.15 -3.91
N LEU A 58 -2.33 28.39 -3.06
CA LEU A 58 -2.42 28.48 -1.60
C LEU A 58 -1.29 29.38 -1.05
N PRO A 59 -1.37 30.71 -1.14
CA PRO A 59 -0.32 31.60 -0.65
C PRO A 59 -0.02 31.37 0.83
N ASP A 60 -1.05 31.06 1.63
CA ASP A 60 -0.94 30.80 3.05
C ASP A 60 -0.15 29.52 3.35
N PHE A 61 -0.31 28.46 2.53
CA PHE A 61 0.45 27.22 2.69
C PHE A 61 1.95 27.44 2.47
N PHE A 62 2.32 28.17 1.42
CA PHE A 62 3.72 28.47 1.14
C PHE A 62 4.34 29.42 2.18
N SER A 63 3.54 30.34 2.71
CA SER A 63 3.96 31.22 3.82
C SER A 63 4.23 30.40 5.08
N TRP A 64 3.34 29.48 5.41
CA TRP A 64 3.53 28.52 6.49
C TRP A 64 4.74 27.61 6.26
N LEU A 65 4.94 27.12 5.05
CA LEU A 65 6.07 26.24 4.69
C LEU A 65 7.41 26.96 4.87
N ARG A 66 7.52 28.25 4.51
CA ARG A 66 8.72 29.06 4.78
C ARG A 66 8.98 29.20 6.27
N LEU A 67 7.95 29.54 7.05
CA LEU A 67 8.04 29.63 8.50
C LEU A 67 8.50 28.31 9.13
N GLN A 68 7.96 27.17 8.68
CA GLN A 68 8.42 25.87 9.17
C GLN A 68 9.85 25.54 8.73
N SER A 69 10.23 25.91 7.50
CA SER A 69 11.60 25.73 7.02
C SER A 69 12.59 26.56 7.84
N GLU A 70 12.25 27.79 8.20
CA GLU A 70 13.06 28.67 9.06
C GLU A 70 13.29 28.10 10.46
N LEU A 71 12.33 27.33 10.98
CA LEU A 71 12.43 26.69 12.29
C LEU A 71 13.35 25.46 12.29
N VAL A 72 13.54 24.81 11.14
CA VAL A 72 14.22 23.51 11.04
C VAL A 72 15.56 23.60 10.32
N LEU A 73 15.72 24.56 9.41
CA LEU A 73 16.90 24.68 8.54
C LEU A 73 17.80 25.86 8.94
N PRO A 74 19.14 25.70 8.85
CA PRO A 74 20.06 26.81 9.03
C PRO A 74 19.94 27.83 7.88
N PRO A 75 20.35 29.11 8.10
CA PRO A 75 20.18 30.18 7.12
C PRO A 75 20.73 29.88 5.72
N GLN A 76 21.87 29.17 5.63
CA GLN A 76 22.47 28.82 4.34
C GLN A 76 21.64 27.81 3.54
N ALA A 77 20.86 26.94 4.21
CA ALA A 77 19.95 26.02 3.52
C ALA A 77 18.69 26.74 3.03
N LEU A 78 18.23 27.77 3.76
CA LEU A 78 17.08 28.59 3.35
C LEU A 78 17.34 29.38 2.08
N GLU A 79 18.58 29.85 1.85
CA GLU A 79 18.98 30.50 0.60
C GLU A 79 18.82 29.58 -0.63
N GLN A 80 18.88 28.25 -0.44
CA GLN A 80 18.63 27.29 -1.51
C GLN A 80 17.15 26.88 -1.61
N VAL A 81 16.43 26.85 -0.49
CA VAL A 81 15.03 26.39 -0.44
C VAL A 81 14.04 27.48 -0.88
N ASN A 82 14.25 28.74 -0.49
CA ASN A 82 13.34 29.84 -0.82
C ASN A 82 13.15 30.05 -2.34
N PRO A 83 14.19 30.01 -3.18
CA PRO A 83 14.02 30.10 -4.63
C PRO A 83 13.21 28.95 -5.22
N VAL A 84 13.33 27.75 -4.65
CA VAL A 84 12.53 26.59 -5.07
C VAL A 84 11.06 26.86 -4.74
N ILE A 85 10.76 27.31 -3.52
CA ILE A 85 9.40 27.68 -3.10
C ILE A 85 8.79 28.77 -4.01
N ASP A 86 9.57 29.79 -4.37
CA ASP A 86 9.12 30.86 -5.28
C ASP A 86 8.84 30.33 -6.69
N GLN A 87 9.67 29.43 -7.20
CA GLN A 87 9.43 28.76 -8.49
C GLN A 87 8.15 27.91 -8.45
N LEU A 88 7.85 27.25 -7.33
CA LEU A 88 6.62 26.48 -7.18
C LEU A 88 5.38 27.38 -7.17
N GLN A 89 5.45 28.55 -6.53
CA GLN A 89 4.37 29.54 -6.52
C GLN A 89 4.08 30.15 -7.89
N GLN A 90 5.11 30.33 -8.72
CA GLN A 90 5.00 30.96 -10.05
C GLN A 90 4.74 29.95 -11.17
N SER A 91 4.69 28.64 -10.87
CA SER A 91 4.52 27.58 -11.85
C SER A 91 3.18 27.70 -12.59
N LYS A 92 3.24 27.88 -13.91
CA LYS A 92 2.05 27.95 -14.77
C LYS A 92 1.44 26.56 -14.95
N GLY A 93 0.10 26.47 -14.91
CA GLY A 93 -0.67 25.22 -14.98
C GLY A 93 -0.44 24.31 -16.21
N GLY A 94 0.36 24.71 -17.20
CA GLY A 94 0.77 23.85 -18.33
C GLY A 94 1.75 22.73 -17.96
N LEU A 95 2.60 22.92 -16.95
CA LEU A 95 3.48 21.86 -16.43
C LEU A 95 2.70 20.82 -15.59
N LEU A 96 1.63 21.27 -14.94
CA LEU A 96 0.73 20.43 -14.15
C LEU A 96 0.10 19.32 -14.99
N SER A 97 -0.40 19.63 -16.19
CA SER A 97 -1.08 18.64 -17.03
C SER A 97 -0.15 17.52 -17.47
N VAL A 98 1.09 17.83 -17.85
CA VAL A 98 2.09 16.82 -18.24
C VAL A 98 2.54 16.00 -17.03
N GLY A 99 2.82 16.65 -15.88
CA GLY A 99 3.20 15.96 -14.65
C GLY A 99 2.12 15.00 -14.14
N ILE A 100 0.85 15.42 -14.15
CA ILE A 100 -0.31 14.58 -13.80
C ILE A 100 -0.36 13.35 -14.71
N VAL A 101 -0.27 13.54 -16.03
CA VAL A 101 -0.39 12.43 -16.99
C VAL A 101 0.74 11.43 -16.78
N VAL A 102 1.98 11.88 -16.62
CA VAL A 102 3.14 11.00 -16.37
C VAL A 102 3.05 10.31 -15.01
N ALA A 103 2.63 11.02 -13.96
CA ALA A 103 2.44 10.44 -12.63
C ALA A 103 1.35 9.37 -12.62
N LEU A 104 0.20 9.67 -13.21
CA LEU A 104 -0.91 8.74 -13.31
C LEU A 104 -0.55 7.52 -14.18
N TRP A 105 0.18 7.74 -15.28
CA TRP A 105 0.67 6.66 -16.12
C TRP A 105 1.60 5.70 -15.38
N THR A 106 2.63 6.24 -14.70
CA THR A 106 3.62 5.44 -13.96
C THR A 106 3.03 4.75 -12.73
N ALA A 107 2.17 5.43 -11.99
CA ALA A 107 1.47 4.84 -10.86
C ALA A 107 0.47 3.75 -11.30
N SER A 108 -0.27 3.97 -12.40
CA SER A 108 -1.17 2.95 -12.95
C SER A 108 -0.44 1.70 -13.43
N ALA A 109 0.81 1.82 -13.89
CA ALA A 109 1.65 0.66 -14.19
C ALA A 109 1.97 -0.16 -12.95
N GLY A 110 2.24 0.47 -11.80
CA GLY A 110 2.39 -0.20 -10.51
C GLY A 110 1.12 -0.89 -10.05
N VAL A 111 -0.04 -0.24 -10.21
CA VAL A 111 -1.32 -0.87 -9.92
C VAL A 111 -1.58 -2.09 -10.81
N ARG A 112 -1.23 -2.05 -12.11
CA ARG A 112 -1.34 -3.24 -12.98
C ARG A 112 -0.41 -4.36 -12.55
N LEU A 113 0.82 -4.06 -12.13
CA LEU A 113 1.73 -5.06 -11.57
C LEU A 113 1.17 -5.66 -10.29
N MET A 114 0.55 -4.84 -9.43
CA MET A 114 -0.13 -5.32 -8.22
C MET A 114 -1.32 -6.21 -8.57
N MET A 115 -2.13 -5.88 -9.57
CA MET A 115 -3.19 -6.78 -10.06
C MET A 115 -2.63 -8.15 -10.48
N SER A 116 -1.49 -8.16 -11.19
CA SER A 116 -0.82 -9.40 -11.57
C SER A 116 -0.31 -10.20 -10.36
N ALA A 117 0.27 -9.52 -9.36
CA ALA A 117 0.72 -10.16 -8.13
C ALA A 117 -0.45 -10.74 -7.31
N MET A 118 -1.57 -10.00 -7.21
CA MET A 118 -2.79 -10.47 -6.56
C MET A 118 -3.39 -11.67 -7.30
N ASN A 119 -3.42 -11.64 -8.63
CA ASN A 119 -3.87 -12.78 -9.42
C ASN A 119 -3.01 -14.02 -9.18
N ALA A 120 -1.68 -13.86 -9.09
CA ALA A 120 -0.76 -14.94 -8.76
C ALA A 120 -1.05 -15.51 -7.37
N ALA A 121 -1.23 -14.66 -6.35
CA ALA A 121 -1.55 -15.11 -4.97
C ALA A 121 -2.91 -15.83 -4.84
N TYR A 122 -3.79 -15.71 -5.84
CA TYR A 122 -5.06 -16.46 -5.89
C TYR A 122 -5.01 -17.59 -6.93
N ASP A 123 -3.86 -17.88 -7.52
CA ASP A 123 -3.67 -18.89 -8.58
C ASP A 123 -4.51 -18.67 -9.86
N VAL A 124 -4.86 -17.42 -10.16
CA VAL A 124 -5.82 -17.11 -11.23
C VAL A 124 -5.17 -16.40 -12.40
N VAL A 125 -5.48 -16.85 -13.61
CA VAL A 125 -5.07 -16.17 -14.84
C VAL A 125 -5.93 -14.93 -15.10
N GLU A 126 -5.27 -13.80 -15.40
CA GLU A 126 -5.93 -12.55 -15.78
C GLU A 126 -6.82 -12.75 -17.03
N GLY A 127 -8.14 -12.70 -16.85
CA GLY A 127 -9.12 -12.81 -17.93
C GLY A 127 -9.61 -11.47 -18.44
N ARG A 128 -9.32 -10.36 -17.73
CA ARG A 128 -9.75 -9.03 -18.17
C ARG A 128 -8.91 -8.60 -19.36
N PRO A 129 -9.53 -8.30 -20.51
CA PRO A 129 -8.79 -7.85 -21.67
C PRO A 129 -8.17 -6.46 -21.40
N ALA A 130 -7.06 -6.16 -22.08
CA ALA A 130 -6.25 -4.97 -21.78
C ALA A 130 -7.05 -3.65 -21.79
N TRP A 131 -8.05 -3.53 -22.66
CA TRP A 131 -8.92 -2.36 -22.76
C TRP A 131 -9.86 -2.18 -21.56
N LYS A 132 -10.13 -3.22 -20.76
CA LYS A 132 -10.83 -3.11 -19.47
C LYS A 132 -9.84 -2.92 -18.33
N ARG A 133 -8.73 -3.67 -18.34
CA ARG A 133 -7.70 -3.62 -17.29
C ARG A 133 -7.03 -2.25 -17.17
N PHE A 134 -6.77 -1.59 -18.32
CA PHE A 134 -6.10 -0.30 -18.35
C PHE A 134 -6.89 0.83 -17.65
N PRO A 135 -8.16 1.12 -18.01
CA PRO A 135 -8.94 2.15 -17.31
C PRO A 135 -9.21 1.79 -15.85
N LEU A 136 -9.41 0.51 -15.52
CA LEU A 136 -9.53 0.07 -14.12
C LEU A 136 -8.26 0.40 -13.31
N SER A 137 -7.08 0.18 -13.89
CA SER A 137 -5.82 0.50 -13.21
C SER A 137 -5.69 1.99 -12.91
N ILE A 138 -6.15 2.86 -13.80
CA ILE A 138 -6.19 4.32 -13.57
C ILE A 138 -7.18 4.64 -12.45
N LEU A 139 -8.40 4.10 -12.51
CA LEU A 139 -9.41 4.33 -11.47
C LEU A 139 -8.92 3.91 -10.08
N TYR A 140 -8.32 2.72 -9.97
CA TYR A 140 -7.77 2.23 -8.70
C TYR A 140 -6.57 3.06 -8.23
N THR A 141 -5.73 3.55 -9.16
CA THR A 141 -4.64 4.47 -8.83
C THR A 141 -5.17 5.76 -8.20
N VAL A 142 -6.20 6.37 -8.81
CA VAL A 142 -6.83 7.60 -8.27
C VAL A 142 -7.48 7.31 -6.92
N GLY A 143 -8.18 6.18 -6.77
CA GLY A 143 -8.78 5.77 -5.50
C GLY A 143 -7.76 5.60 -4.37
N ILE A 144 -6.68 4.85 -4.62
CA ILE A 144 -5.59 4.65 -3.65
C ILE A 144 -4.90 5.99 -3.33
N ALA A 145 -4.60 6.81 -4.34
CA ALA A 145 -4.03 8.13 -4.12
C ALA A 145 -4.94 9.02 -3.25
N GLY A 146 -6.25 9.01 -3.50
CA GLY A 146 -7.24 9.71 -2.69
C GLY A 146 -7.26 9.24 -1.23
N MET A 147 -7.20 7.93 -1.00
CA MET A 147 -7.13 7.38 0.37
C MET A 147 -5.82 7.76 1.09
N LEU A 148 -4.68 7.72 0.39
CA LEU A 148 -3.40 8.15 0.93
C LEU A 148 -3.39 9.64 1.26
N LEU A 149 -3.97 10.47 0.39
CA LEU A 149 -4.13 11.91 0.65
C LEU A 149 -5.07 12.18 1.82
N ALA A 150 -6.15 11.41 1.97
CA ALA A 150 -7.04 11.51 3.12
C ALA A 150 -6.34 11.11 4.43
N ALA A 151 -5.55 10.04 4.42
CA ALA A 151 -4.73 9.63 5.56
C ALA A 151 -3.68 10.68 5.92
N ALA A 152 -2.99 11.25 4.92
CA ALA A 152 -2.03 12.32 5.11
C ALA A 152 -2.70 13.59 5.65
N ALA A 153 -3.86 13.98 5.11
CA ALA A 153 -4.63 15.11 5.60
C ALA A 153 -5.04 14.91 7.07
N LEU A 154 -5.52 13.73 7.47
CA LEU A 154 -5.81 13.41 8.87
C LEU A 154 -4.58 13.53 9.77
N MET A 155 -3.39 13.22 9.25
CA MET A 155 -2.14 13.37 9.98
C MET A 155 -1.73 14.84 10.16
N VAL A 156 -1.92 15.66 9.12
CA VAL A 156 -1.67 17.12 9.14
C VAL A 156 -2.69 17.88 9.98
N LEU A 157 -3.95 17.44 9.99
CA LEU A 157 -5.00 17.91 10.90
C LEU A 157 -4.71 17.46 12.34
N GLY A 158 -3.51 17.72 12.85
CA GLY A 158 -3.10 17.38 14.20
C GLY A 158 -3.77 18.24 15.26
N PRO A 159 -3.31 18.12 16.53
CA PRO A 159 -3.81 18.89 17.66
C PRO A 159 -3.88 20.40 17.42
N GLN A 160 -2.96 20.95 16.62
CA GLN A 160 -2.86 22.38 16.34
C GLN A 160 -4.03 22.92 15.49
N VAL A 161 -4.38 22.22 14.41
CA VAL A 161 -5.51 22.62 13.55
C VAL A 161 -6.83 22.40 14.27
N MET A 162 -6.96 21.27 14.98
CA MET A 162 -8.15 21.01 15.79
C MET A 162 -8.27 21.97 16.99
N GLY A 163 -7.17 22.42 17.57
CA GLY A 163 -7.16 23.45 18.62
C GLY A 163 -7.71 24.77 18.12
N TRP A 164 -7.29 25.22 16.93
CA TRP A 164 -7.83 26.44 16.31
C TRP A 164 -9.34 26.35 16.04
N ILE A 165 -9.82 25.21 15.52
CA ILE A 165 -11.26 24.97 15.30
C ILE A 165 -12.00 24.92 16.64
N ALA A 166 -11.47 24.19 17.62
CA ALA A 166 -12.09 23.98 18.92
C ALA A 166 -12.15 25.25 19.78
N ALA A 167 -11.20 26.17 19.60
CA ALA A 167 -11.21 27.50 20.22
C ALA A 167 -12.44 28.33 19.79
N GLN A 168 -12.99 28.10 18.60
CA GLN A 168 -14.23 28.76 18.16
C GLN A 168 -15.49 28.24 18.89
N ILE A 169 -15.39 27.06 19.51
CA ILE A 169 -16.50 26.33 20.14
C ILE A 169 -16.35 26.30 21.67
N GLY A 170 -15.23 26.80 22.21
CA GLY A 170 -14.96 26.87 23.66
C GLY A 170 -14.67 25.52 24.33
N LEU A 171 -14.37 24.47 23.55
CA LEU A 171 -14.13 23.09 24.04
C LEU A 171 -12.76 22.56 23.60
N GLU A 172 -11.74 23.43 23.64
CA GLU A 172 -10.39 23.14 23.12
C GLU A 172 -9.77 21.89 23.75
N ASP A 173 -9.65 21.84 25.08
CA ASP A 173 -9.01 20.72 25.77
C ASP A 173 -9.70 19.39 25.52
N PHE A 174 -11.03 19.37 25.49
CA PHE A 174 -11.81 18.16 25.27
C PHE A 174 -11.66 17.66 23.82
N ILE A 175 -11.84 18.53 22.82
CA ILE A 175 -11.76 18.16 21.40
C ILE A 175 -10.35 17.74 21.03
N VAL A 176 -9.32 18.46 21.48
CA VAL A 176 -7.91 18.13 21.20
C VAL A 176 -7.52 16.80 21.86
N THR A 177 -7.95 16.55 23.10
CA THR A 177 -7.67 15.28 23.78
C THR A 177 -8.33 14.10 23.08
N VAL A 178 -9.63 14.21 22.79
CA VAL A 178 -10.39 13.16 22.07
C VAL A 178 -9.78 12.91 20.70
N TRP A 179 -9.49 13.96 19.94
CA TRP A 179 -8.90 13.84 18.61
C TRP A 179 -7.52 13.18 18.65
N THR A 180 -6.67 13.56 19.61
CA THR A 180 -5.33 12.96 19.77
C THR A 180 -5.40 11.45 19.98
N LEU A 181 -6.40 10.97 20.73
CA LEU A 181 -6.61 9.56 21.00
C LEU A 181 -7.29 8.83 19.83
N VAL A 182 -8.35 9.40 19.24
CA VAL A 182 -9.17 8.77 18.19
C VAL A 182 -8.48 8.78 16.82
N ARG A 183 -7.62 9.77 16.55
CA ARG A 183 -6.91 9.91 15.26
C ARG A 183 -6.13 8.66 14.87
N TRP A 184 -5.41 8.04 15.81
CA TRP A 184 -4.60 6.85 15.53
C TRP A 184 -5.45 5.63 15.14
N PRO A 185 -6.48 5.22 15.91
CA PRO A 185 -7.45 4.21 15.49
C PRO A 185 -8.10 4.50 14.14
N VAL A 186 -8.48 5.75 13.87
CA VAL A 186 -9.10 6.14 12.58
C VAL A 186 -8.12 5.94 11.42
N ILE A 187 -6.85 6.30 11.58
CA ILE A 187 -5.82 6.07 10.55
C ILE A 187 -5.61 4.57 10.33
N VAL A 188 -5.48 3.78 11.39
CA VAL A 188 -5.33 2.32 11.29
C VAL A 188 -6.55 1.69 10.61
N PHE A 189 -7.75 2.14 10.96
CA PHE A 189 -8.98 1.69 10.31
C PHE A 189 -9.00 2.05 8.83
N LEU A 190 -8.63 3.28 8.46
CA LEU A 190 -8.57 3.72 7.06
C LEU A 190 -7.54 2.89 6.27
N LEU A 191 -6.38 2.58 6.86
CA LEU A 191 -5.39 1.67 6.27
C LEU A 191 -5.96 0.25 6.09
N MET A 192 -6.66 -0.29 7.08
CA MET A 192 -7.32 -1.60 6.96
C MET A 192 -8.35 -1.59 5.82
N VAL A 193 -9.15 -0.54 5.70
CA VAL A 193 -10.11 -0.38 4.60
C VAL A 193 -9.38 -0.27 3.25
N ALA A 194 -8.27 0.45 3.18
CA ALA A 194 -7.48 0.58 1.95
C ALA A 194 -6.92 -0.78 1.51
N VAL A 195 -6.33 -1.53 2.43
CA VAL A 195 -5.81 -2.88 2.16
C VAL A 195 -6.94 -3.85 1.77
N ALA A 196 -8.07 -3.81 2.49
CA ALA A 196 -9.23 -4.64 2.15
C ALA A 196 -9.78 -4.32 0.76
N LEU A 197 -9.87 -3.03 0.38
CA LEU A 197 -10.28 -2.63 -0.96
C LEU A 197 -9.30 -3.11 -2.02
N ILE A 198 -7.98 -3.05 -1.76
CA ILE A 198 -6.96 -3.61 -2.65
C ILE A 198 -7.22 -5.10 -2.88
N TYR A 199 -7.42 -5.89 -1.81
CA TYR A 199 -7.70 -7.33 -1.92
C TYR A 199 -9.05 -7.63 -2.57
N TYR A 200 -10.03 -6.74 -2.47
CA TYR A 200 -11.33 -6.92 -3.08
C TYR A 200 -11.36 -6.61 -4.58
N VAL A 201 -10.69 -5.54 -5.03
CA VAL A 201 -10.85 -5.01 -6.40
C VAL A 201 -9.73 -5.40 -7.37
N MET A 202 -8.53 -5.70 -6.86
CA MET A 202 -7.38 -5.98 -7.72
C MET A 202 -7.40 -7.36 -8.38
N PRO A 203 -7.64 -8.48 -7.67
CA PRO A 203 -7.64 -9.80 -8.30
C PRO A 203 -8.80 -9.93 -9.29
N ASP A 204 -8.62 -10.73 -10.34
CA ASP A 204 -9.66 -11.12 -11.30
C ASP A 204 -10.49 -12.30 -10.77
N VAL A 205 -10.94 -12.16 -9.51
CA VAL A 205 -11.67 -13.18 -8.75
C VAL A 205 -12.81 -12.50 -8.00
N LYS A 206 -13.99 -13.12 -7.95
CA LYS A 206 -15.06 -12.60 -7.10
C LYS A 206 -14.72 -12.87 -5.65
N GLN A 207 -14.50 -11.81 -4.87
CA GLN A 207 -14.14 -11.90 -3.47
C GLN A 207 -15.34 -11.60 -2.56
N GLU A 208 -15.32 -12.18 -1.36
CA GLU A 208 -16.25 -11.82 -0.28
C GLU A 208 -15.50 -11.20 0.89
N PHE A 209 -16.08 -10.16 1.50
CA PHE A 209 -15.45 -9.41 2.60
C PHE A 209 -15.00 -10.31 3.77
N ARG A 210 -15.70 -11.43 4.03
CA ARG A 210 -15.34 -12.37 5.10
C ARG A 210 -13.99 -13.06 4.90
N PHE A 211 -13.58 -13.31 3.66
CA PHE A 211 -12.32 -14.00 3.35
C PHE A 211 -11.14 -13.03 3.25
N ILE A 212 -11.37 -11.76 2.88
CA ILE A 212 -10.30 -10.75 2.74
C ILE A 212 -9.95 -10.00 4.04
N THR A 213 -10.87 -9.96 5.00
CA THR A 213 -10.67 -9.20 6.24
C THR A 213 -9.52 -9.75 7.10
N PRO A 214 -9.36 -11.07 7.30
CA PRO A 214 -8.25 -11.62 8.09
C PRO A 214 -6.88 -11.21 7.55
N GLY A 215 -6.66 -11.31 6.23
CA GLY A 215 -5.41 -10.89 5.57
C GLY A 215 -5.19 -9.39 5.66
N SER A 216 -6.25 -8.59 5.58
CA SER A 216 -6.15 -7.13 5.75
C SER A 216 -5.64 -6.76 7.13
N VAL A 217 -6.14 -7.44 8.17
CA VAL A 217 -5.67 -7.24 9.56
C VAL A 217 -4.24 -7.70 9.72
N LEU A 218 -3.88 -8.89 9.20
CA LEU A 218 -2.51 -9.40 9.25
C LEU A 218 -1.55 -8.42 8.57
N ALA A 219 -1.85 -8.01 7.34
CA ALA A 219 -1.00 -7.11 6.56
C ALA A 219 -0.76 -5.80 7.32
N VAL A 220 -1.81 -5.16 7.86
CA VAL A 220 -1.64 -3.91 8.62
C VAL A 220 -0.83 -4.12 9.90
N VAL A 221 -1.10 -5.17 10.68
CA VAL A 221 -0.37 -5.45 11.92
C VAL A 221 1.10 -5.76 11.64
N VAL A 222 1.39 -6.66 10.71
CA VAL A 222 2.75 -7.02 10.32
C VAL A 222 3.46 -5.82 9.72
N TRP A 223 2.76 -4.98 8.94
CA TRP A 223 3.35 -3.77 8.35
C TRP A 223 3.73 -2.74 9.42
N ILE A 224 2.90 -2.55 10.45
CA ILE A 224 3.24 -1.69 11.59
C ILE A 224 4.48 -2.23 12.32
N VAL A 225 4.51 -3.53 12.63
CA VAL A 225 5.66 -4.16 13.30
C VAL A 225 6.93 -4.04 12.43
N ALA A 226 6.83 -4.32 11.14
CA ALA A 226 7.91 -4.19 10.18
C ALA A 226 8.40 -2.74 10.07
N SER A 227 7.49 -1.77 10.09
CA SER A 227 7.82 -0.34 10.05
C SER A 227 8.57 0.11 11.30
N LEU A 228 8.17 -0.37 12.49
CA LEU A 228 8.88 -0.10 13.74
C LEU A 228 10.27 -0.76 13.75
N GLY A 229 10.36 -2.01 13.31
CA GLY A 229 11.63 -2.72 13.18
C GLY A 229 12.57 -2.05 12.16
N PHE A 230 12.01 -1.58 11.05
CA PHE A 230 12.74 -0.84 10.02
C PHE A 230 13.24 0.51 10.54
N ALA A 231 12.41 1.25 11.29
CA ALA A 231 12.83 2.49 11.93
C ALA A 231 13.98 2.28 12.93
N PHE A 232 13.93 1.18 13.70
CA PHE A 232 15.02 0.78 14.59
C PHE A 232 16.29 0.41 13.81
N TYR A 233 16.16 -0.34 12.72
CA TYR A 233 17.27 -0.69 11.83
C TYR A 233 17.95 0.56 11.27
N VAL A 234 17.18 1.50 10.71
CA VAL A 234 17.72 2.75 10.16
C VAL A 234 18.39 3.56 11.27
N LYS A 235 17.77 3.71 12.45
CA LYS A 235 18.38 4.47 13.55
C LYS A 235 19.70 3.89 14.06
N THR A 236 19.83 2.56 14.06
CA THR A 236 20.97 1.87 14.70
C THR A 236 22.10 1.60 13.71
N PHE A 237 21.78 1.30 12.45
CA PHE A 237 22.74 0.83 11.46
C PHE A 237 22.91 1.80 10.28
N ALA A 238 22.09 2.86 10.15
CA ALA A 238 22.22 3.83 9.06
C ALA A 238 23.28 4.93 9.30
N ASP A 239 24.43 4.59 9.89
CA ASP A 239 25.68 5.33 9.63
C ASP A 239 26.22 5.11 8.20
N TYR A 240 25.40 4.52 7.31
CA TYR A 240 25.60 4.39 5.87
C TYR A 240 25.88 5.71 5.14
N ASN A 241 25.42 6.85 5.69
CA ASN A 241 25.70 8.18 5.15
C ASN A 241 27.20 8.46 5.01
N ALA A 242 28.05 7.83 5.84
CA ALA A 242 29.49 8.03 5.80
C ALA A 242 30.20 7.34 4.62
N MET A 243 29.64 6.25 4.08
CA MET A 243 30.27 5.47 2.98
C MET A 243 29.55 5.56 1.63
N TYR A 244 28.21 5.67 1.64
CA TYR A 244 27.40 5.58 0.41
C TYR A 244 26.60 6.86 0.10
N GLY A 245 26.61 7.86 0.99
CA GLY A 245 25.95 9.15 0.79
C GLY A 245 24.50 9.01 0.30
N SER A 246 24.15 9.72 -0.77
CA SER A 246 22.80 9.73 -1.36
C SER A 246 22.33 8.38 -1.93
N ILE A 247 23.24 7.49 -2.35
CA ILE A 247 22.90 6.16 -2.86
C ILE A 247 22.36 5.28 -1.72
N GLY A 248 22.90 5.44 -0.51
CA GLY A 248 22.43 4.72 0.69
C GLY A 248 20.96 4.99 0.98
N ALA A 249 20.51 6.24 0.83
CA ALA A 249 19.10 6.61 1.02
C ALA A 249 18.15 5.89 0.04
N ILE A 250 18.56 5.74 -1.22
CA ILE A 250 17.77 5.03 -2.24
C ILE A 250 17.68 3.54 -1.91
N ILE A 251 18.78 2.91 -1.49
CA ILE A 251 18.81 1.50 -1.11
C ILE A 251 17.89 1.24 0.09
N VAL A 252 17.96 2.08 1.11
CA VAL A 252 17.09 2.00 2.30
C VAL A 252 15.63 2.15 1.90
N LEU A 253 15.31 3.12 1.04
CA LEU A 253 13.94 3.33 0.57
C LEU A 253 13.41 2.16 -0.26
N LEU A 254 14.23 1.60 -1.16
CA LEU A 254 13.90 0.39 -1.92
C LEU A 254 13.62 -0.80 -1.00
N LEU A 255 14.45 -0.99 0.03
CA LEU A 255 14.25 -2.04 1.03
C LEU A 255 12.92 -1.84 1.78
N TYR A 256 12.59 -0.60 2.14
CA TYR A 256 11.31 -0.29 2.78
C TYR A 256 10.11 -0.61 1.89
N PHE A 257 10.18 -0.24 0.60
CA PHE A 257 9.13 -0.58 -0.37
C PHE A 257 9.03 -2.07 -0.61
N TYR A 258 10.15 -2.78 -0.66
CA TYR A 258 10.17 -4.24 -0.76
C TYR A 258 9.47 -4.89 0.43
N ILE A 259 9.83 -4.52 1.66
CA ILE A 259 9.19 -5.04 2.88
C ILE A 259 7.69 -4.71 2.87
N SER A 260 7.33 -3.49 2.51
CA SER A 260 5.92 -3.08 2.44
C SER A 260 5.12 -3.89 1.43
N ALA A 261 5.67 -4.11 0.23
CA ALA A 261 5.03 -4.92 -0.80
C ALA A 261 4.96 -6.40 -0.39
N ALA A 262 6.02 -6.96 0.19
CA ALA A 262 6.05 -8.33 0.67
C ALA A 262 4.99 -8.58 1.76
N VAL A 263 4.84 -7.67 2.72
CA VAL A 263 3.81 -7.79 3.77
C VAL A 263 2.39 -7.69 3.18
N LEU A 264 2.19 -6.81 2.19
CA LEU A 264 0.90 -6.71 1.51
C LEU A 264 0.57 -8.00 0.74
N LEU A 265 1.54 -8.61 0.05
CA LEU A 265 1.35 -9.87 -0.66
C LEU A 265 1.14 -11.05 0.31
N LEU A 266 1.85 -11.08 1.44
CA LEU A 266 1.64 -12.08 2.49
C LEU A 266 0.20 -12.08 3.03
N GLY A 267 -0.41 -10.91 3.16
CA GLY A 267 -1.82 -10.81 3.53
C GLY A 267 -2.78 -11.30 2.44
N ALA A 268 -2.42 -11.14 1.17
CA ALA A 268 -3.19 -11.68 0.04
C ALA A 268 -3.15 -13.21 0.03
N GLU A 269 -1.95 -13.80 0.18
CA GLU A 269 -1.73 -15.24 0.34
C GLU A 269 -2.55 -15.83 1.48
N MET A 270 -2.59 -15.14 2.63
CA MET A 270 -3.41 -15.63 3.74
C MET A 270 -4.90 -15.64 3.38
N ASN A 271 -5.39 -14.65 2.65
CA ASN A 271 -6.78 -14.64 2.21
C ASN A 271 -7.08 -15.79 1.25
N ALA A 272 -6.21 -16.04 0.28
CA ALA A 272 -6.34 -17.15 -0.66
C ALA A 272 -6.31 -18.49 0.06
N VAL A 273 -5.36 -18.71 0.98
CA VAL A 273 -5.28 -19.93 1.79
C VAL A 273 -6.52 -20.15 2.65
N ILE A 274 -7.04 -19.10 3.33
CA ILE A 274 -8.26 -19.22 4.14
C ILE A 274 -9.45 -19.57 3.24
N GLU A 275 -9.53 -18.97 2.06
CA GLU A 275 -10.58 -19.26 1.09
C GLU A 275 -10.49 -20.70 0.59
N HIS A 276 -9.32 -21.17 0.13
CA HIS A 276 -9.11 -22.53 -0.37
C HIS A 276 -9.27 -23.62 0.70
N MET A 277 -9.03 -23.29 1.98
CA MET A 277 -9.21 -24.24 3.09
C MET A 277 -10.65 -24.25 3.64
N SER A 278 -11.49 -23.28 3.28
CA SER A 278 -12.86 -23.17 3.76
C SER A 278 -13.79 -24.05 2.92
N ALA A 279 -14.67 -24.81 3.59
CA ALA A 279 -15.66 -25.66 2.90
C ALA A 279 -16.66 -24.87 2.03
N GLU A 280 -16.84 -23.57 2.30
CA GLU A 280 -17.68 -22.65 1.52
C GLU A 280 -16.86 -21.75 0.58
N GLY A 281 -15.53 -21.92 0.54
CA GLY A 281 -14.63 -21.12 -0.28
C GLY A 281 -14.47 -21.66 -1.70
N LYS A 282 -13.71 -20.92 -2.52
CA LYS A 282 -13.35 -21.33 -3.88
C LYS A 282 -12.18 -22.32 -3.82
N ASP A 283 -12.14 -23.26 -4.77
CA ASP A 283 -10.93 -24.07 -5.00
C ASP A 283 -9.85 -23.23 -5.67
N THR A 284 -8.61 -23.72 -5.62
CA THR A 284 -7.43 -23.09 -6.22
C THR A 284 -7.67 -22.77 -7.71
N GLY A 285 -7.45 -21.51 -8.10
CA GLY A 285 -7.61 -21.04 -9.48
C GLY A 285 -9.06 -20.72 -9.90
N GLU A 286 -10.07 -20.94 -9.05
CA GLU A 286 -11.47 -20.65 -9.40
C GLU A 286 -11.81 -19.15 -9.27
N LYS A 287 -12.35 -18.56 -10.35
CA LYS A 287 -12.82 -17.15 -10.36
C LYS A 287 -14.15 -16.95 -9.63
N THR A 288 -14.99 -17.98 -9.63
CA THR A 288 -16.32 -18.01 -9.03
C THR A 288 -16.58 -19.39 -8.43
N PRO A 289 -17.32 -19.49 -7.31
CA PRO A 289 -17.56 -20.79 -6.67
C PRO A 289 -18.16 -21.82 -7.64
N GLY A 290 -17.49 -22.97 -7.79
CA GLY A 290 -17.96 -24.10 -8.61
C GLY A 290 -17.72 -23.96 -10.12
N ALA A 291 -16.91 -22.99 -10.55
CA ALA A 291 -16.48 -22.88 -11.94
C ALA A 291 -15.14 -23.60 -12.14
N HIS A 292 -15.21 -24.87 -12.55
CA HIS A 292 -14.04 -25.66 -12.90
C HIS A 292 -13.47 -25.25 -14.27
N GLU A 293 -12.78 -24.12 -14.33
CA GLU A 293 -11.95 -23.76 -15.49
C GLU A 293 -10.49 -23.94 -15.11
N LYS A 294 -9.97 -25.17 -15.29
CA LYS A 294 -8.58 -25.51 -15.00
C LYS A 294 -7.65 -24.84 -16.02
N GLN A 295 -7.28 -23.60 -15.76
CA GLN A 295 -6.08 -22.99 -16.33
C GLN A 295 -5.18 -22.55 -15.18
N HIS A 296 -4.46 -23.52 -14.60
CA HIS A 296 -3.40 -23.24 -13.64
C HIS A 296 -2.17 -22.80 -14.40
N VAL A 297 -1.78 -21.54 -14.21
CA VAL A 297 -0.52 -21.00 -14.70
C VAL A 297 -0.01 -20.11 -13.58
N SER A 298 1.08 -20.49 -12.90
CA SER A 298 1.70 -19.55 -11.95
C SER A 298 2.07 -18.28 -12.69
N GLY A 299 2.04 -17.14 -12.01
CA GLY A 299 2.23 -15.83 -12.61
C GLY A 299 3.58 -15.62 -13.35
N LEU A 300 4.51 -16.58 -13.23
CA LEU A 300 5.82 -16.63 -13.91
C LEU A 300 6.03 -17.86 -14.81
N GLY A 301 4.98 -18.66 -15.07
CA GLY A 301 5.02 -19.75 -16.04
C GLY A 301 5.57 -21.08 -15.53
N ARG A 302 5.72 -21.26 -14.21
CA ARG A 302 5.90 -22.60 -13.61
C ARG A 302 4.55 -23.32 -13.51
N ASP A 303 4.52 -24.55 -14.00
CA ASP A 303 3.43 -25.49 -13.77
C ASP A 303 3.70 -26.23 -12.46
N HIS A 304 2.88 -25.97 -11.43
CA HIS A 304 2.95 -26.65 -10.13
C HIS A 304 2.21 -28.01 -10.13
N SER A 305 1.93 -28.59 -11.31
CA SER A 305 1.36 -29.94 -11.45
C SER A 305 2.19 -31.07 -10.81
N ILE A 306 3.37 -30.76 -10.27
CA ILE A 306 4.27 -31.74 -9.66
C ILE A 306 4.21 -31.67 -8.12
N HIS A 307 3.32 -32.51 -7.59
CA HIS A 307 3.32 -33.17 -6.28
C HIS A 307 2.97 -32.38 -5.01
N HIS A 308 1.71 -32.55 -4.57
CA HIS A 308 1.45 -33.03 -3.22
C HIS A 308 0.57 -34.28 -3.26
N ASN A 309 1.23 -35.43 -3.13
CA ASN A 309 0.56 -36.72 -2.94
C ASN A 309 -0.12 -36.67 -1.56
N HIS A 310 -1.44 -36.47 -1.52
CA HIS A 310 -2.22 -36.69 -0.30
C HIS A 310 -2.22 -38.20 0.00
N THR A 311 -1.21 -38.63 0.75
CA THR A 311 -1.29 -39.83 1.58
C THR A 311 -1.93 -39.44 2.89
N ASP A 312 -3.26 -39.41 2.91
CA ASP A 312 -4.04 -39.55 4.14
C ASP A 312 -5.02 -40.72 3.93
N GLU A 313 -4.44 -41.93 3.86
CA GLU A 313 -5.12 -43.11 4.35
C GLU A 313 -5.29 -42.94 5.87
N ALA A 314 -6.51 -42.69 6.31
CA ALA A 314 -7.17 -43.46 7.37
C ALA A 314 -8.46 -42.74 7.80
N ARG A 315 -9.58 -43.19 7.22
CA ARG A 315 -10.82 -43.30 8.00
C ARG A 315 -10.64 -44.50 8.94
N PRO A 316 -11.09 -44.37 10.18
CA PRO A 316 -12.29 -45.13 10.56
C PRO A 316 -13.49 -44.23 10.85
#